data_AF-A0A959ASE6-F1
#
_entry.id   AF-A0A959ASE6-F1
#
_cell.length_a   1.000
_cell.length_b   1.000
_cell.length_c   1.000
_cell.angle_alpha   90.00
_cell.angle_beta   90.00
_cell.angle_gamma   90.00
#
_symmetry.space_group_name_H-M   'P 1'
#
loop_
_entity.id
_entity.type
_entity.pdbx_description
1 polymer ?
#
loop_
_entity_poly.entity_id
_entity_poly.type
_entity_poly.pdbx_seq_one_letter_code
_entity_poly.pdbx_strand_id
1 'polypeptide(L)'
;MIHAWISFLLLLLFAQGAPEPTGPDQPLEGPGSPDYTHAAVKMSGLAEDENGYWLFEPDSPRPDSAPVVVFHHGYGAINPMIYGRWLRHIVQQGNIVIYPRYQKNLFSPNSKEFPHTAST
;
A
#
# COMPACT_ATOMS: atom_id res chain seq x y z
N MET A 1 -40.24 -24.76 -34.22
CA MET A 1 -39.73 -25.18 -32.89
C MET A 1 -38.27 -25.67 -32.90
N ILE A 2 -37.73 -26.25 -33.99
CA ILE A 2 -36.33 -26.76 -34.06
C ILE A 2 -35.27 -25.64 -34.09
N HIS A 3 -35.56 -24.47 -34.66
CA HIS A 3 -34.63 -23.34 -34.77
C HIS A 3 -34.23 -22.73 -33.40
N ALA A 4 -35.12 -22.79 -32.40
CA ALA A 4 -34.84 -22.24 -31.06
C ALA A 4 -33.80 -23.07 -30.28
N TRP A 5 -33.70 -24.37 -30.56
CA TRP A 5 -32.74 -25.26 -29.90
C TRP A 5 -31.33 -25.12 -30.48
N ILE A 6 -31.21 -24.84 -31.79
CA ILE A 6 -29.92 -24.61 -32.45
C ILE A 6 -29.28 -23.31 -31.98
N SER A 7 -30.06 -22.24 -31.78
CA SER A 7 -29.58 -20.97 -31.22
C SER A 7 -29.11 -21.11 -29.77
N PHE A 8 -29.77 -21.96 -28.97
CA PHE A 8 -29.36 -22.23 -27.59
C PHE A 8 -28.05 -23.04 -27.52
N LEU A 9 -27.86 -23.98 -28.45
CA LEU A 9 -26.63 -24.78 -28.54
C LEU A 9 -25.41 -23.94 -28.99
N LEU A 10 -25.62 -22.97 -29.88
CA LEU A 10 -24.57 -22.04 -30.35
C LEU A 10 -24.10 -21.07 -29.26
N LEU A 11 -24.98 -20.65 -28.33
CA LEU A 11 -24.60 -19.80 -27.19
C LEU A 11 -23.71 -20.52 -26.16
N LEU A 12 -23.85 -21.83 -26.01
CA LEU A 12 -23.02 -22.64 -25.10
C LEU A 12 -21.61 -22.93 -25.66
N LEU A 13 -21.43 -22.89 -26.97
CA LEU A 13 -20.12 -23.10 -27.62
C LEU A 13 -19.17 -21.90 -27.51
N PHE A 14 -19.68 -20.70 -27.26
CA PHE A 14 -18.87 -19.48 -27.04
C PHE A 14 -18.60 -19.17 -25.56
N ALA A 15 -19.11 -19.98 -24.63
CA ALA A 15 -18.83 -19.85 -23.19
C ALA A 15 -17.50 -20.52 -22.78
N GLN A 16 -16.51 -20.55 -23.68
CA GLN A 16 -15.14 -20.86 -23.29
C GLN A 16 -14.63 -19.66 -22.51
N GLY A 17 -14.56 -19.79 -21.18
CA GLY A 17 -14.01 -18.74 -20.32
C GLY A 17 -12.60 -18.39 -20.80
N ALA A 18 -12.39 -17.13 -21.15
CA ALA A 18 -11.05 -16.63 -21.40
C ALA A 18 -10.20 -16.87 -20.13
N PRO A 19 -8.91 -17.23 -20.26
CA PRO A 19 -8.04 -17.26 -19.10
C PRO A 19 -8.09 -15.89 -18.41
N GLU A 20 -8.21 -15.88 -17.08
CA GLU A 20 -8.17 -14.62 -16.35
C GLU A 20 -6.86 -13.89 -16.66
N PRO A 21 -6.89 -12.56 -16.86
CA PRO A 21 -5.67 -11.81 -17.04
C PRO A 21 -4.78 -11.98 -15.80
N THR A 22 -3.65 -12.66 -15.94
CA THR A 22 -2.65 -12.79 -14.88
C THR A 22 -1.63 -11.66 -15.00
N GLY A 23 -1.24 -11.08 -13.87
CA GLY A 23 -0.11 -10.17 -13.80
C GLY A 23 1.23 -10.88 -13.96
N PRO A 24 2.35 -10.14 -14.04
CA PRO A 24 3.67 -10.75 -13.93
C PRO A 24 3.84 -11.42 -12.58
N ASP A 25 4.66 -12.48 -12.53
CA ASP A 25 5.07 -13.09 -11.27
C ASP A 25 5.83 -12.08 -10.40
N GLN A 26 5.74 -12.26 -9.08
CA GLN A 26 6.53 -11.45 -8.15
C GLN A 26 8.02 -11.73 -8.35
N PRO A 27 8.89 -10.70 -8.43
CA PRO A 27 10.32 -10.91 -8.57
C PRO A 27 10.87 -11.65 -7.33
N LEU A 28 11.84 -12.53 -7.56
CA LEU A 28 12.51 -13.27 -6.48
C LEU A 28 13.51 -12.40 -5.69
N GLU A 29 14.07 -11.39 -6.33
CA GLU A 29 15.10 -10.49 -5.78
C GLU A 29 14.82 -9.03 -6.17
N GLY A 30 15.40 -8.09 -5.42
CA GLY A 30 15.29 -6.66 -5.72
C GLY A 30 13.93 -6.04 -5.34
N PRO A 31 13.55 -4.89 -5.93
CA PRO A 31 12.33 -4.17 -5.55
C PRO A 31 11.06 -5.00 -5.71
N GLY A 32 10.24 -5.03 -4.67
CA GLY A 32 8.97 -5.78 -4.67
C GLY A 32 9.11 -7.28 -4.44
N SER A 33 10.33 -7.80 -4.27
CA SER A 33 10.56 -9.20 -3.88
C SER A 33 10.21 -9.46 -2.42
N PRO A 34 9.83 -10.69 -2.03
CA PRO A 34 9.57 -11.04 -0.64
C PRO A 34 10.85 -11.38 0.14
N ASP A 35 12.02 -10.89 -0.31
CA ASP A 35 13.30 -11.10 0.35
C ASP A 35 13.39 -10.24 1.61
N TYR A 36 12.93 -10.81 2.73
CA TYR A 36 12.86 -10.16 4.04
C TYR A 36 14.02 -10.60 4.91
N THR A 37 14.88 -9.64 5.27
CA THR A 37 16.03 -9.84 6.16
C THR A 37 15.66 -9.66 7.64
N HIS A 38 14.49 -9.06 7.93
CA HIS A 38 14.00 -8.80 9.28
C HIS A 38 12.61 -9.41 9.48
N ALA A 39 12.43 -10.20 10.55
CA ALA A 39 11.20 -10.94 10.79
C ALA A 39 10.10 -10.09 11.47
N ALA A 40 10.47 -8.99 12.14
CA ALA A 40 9.55 -8.19 12.93
C ALA A 40 9.64 -6.69 12.58
N VAL A 41 8.58 -5.99 12.96
CA VAL A 41 8.48 -4.52 12.87
C VAL A 41 8.21 -4.01 14.26
N LYS A 42 9.09 -3.14 14.77
CA LYS A 42 8.84 -2.42 16.00
C LYS A 42 8.21 -1.07 15.67
N MET A 43 7.02 -0.83 16.19
CA MET A 43 6.34 0.47 16.07
C MET A 43 6.55 1.29 17.33
N SER A 44 6.87 2.57 17.18
CA SER A 44 6.95 3.56 18.25
C SER A 44 6.58 4.96 17.71
N GLY A 45 6.76 6.01 18.52
CA GLY A 45 6.48 7.39 18.12
C GLY A 45 5.28 8.01 18.85
N LEU A 46 5.19 9.33 18.77
CA LEU A 46 4.13 10.15 19.37
C LEU A 46 3.39 10.85 18.23
N ALA A 47 2.16 10.44 18.00
CA ALA A 47 1.31 10.91 16.91
C ALA A 47 0.00 11.51 17.46
N GLU A 48 0.07 12.14 18.63
CA GLU A 48 -1.10 12.68 19.35
C GLU A 48 -1.71 13.89 18.62
N ASP A 49 -0.86 14.73 18.02
CA ASP A 49 -1.26 15.90 17.24
C ASP A 49 -0.72 15.87 15.80
N GLU A 50 -1.00 16.93 15.03
CA GLU A 50 -0.61 17.08 13.64
C GLU A 50 0.88 17.28 13.39
N ASN A 51 1.70 17.40 14.43
CA ASN A 51 3.16 17.50 14.33
C ASN A 51 3.87 16.19 14.71
N GLY A 52 3.09 15.17 15.11
CA GLY A 52 3.60 13.88 15.53
C GLY A 52 3.94 12.93 14.38
N TYR A 53 4.38 11.72 14.72
CA TYR A 53 4.72 10.68 13.76
C TYR A 53 4.65 9.28 14.36
N TRP A 54 4.51 8.27 13.50
CA TRP A 54 4.83 6.89 13.81
C TRP A 54 6.19 6.51 13.23
N LEU A 55 6.95 5.75 14.00
CA LEU A 55 8.23 5.19 13.62
C LEU A 55 8.11 3.68 13.53
N PHE A 56 8.54 3.12 12.41
CA PHE A 56 8.61 1.67 12.20
C PHE A 56 10.06 1.29 11.95
N GLU A 57 10.61 0.46 12.83
CA GLU A 57 11.99 -0.01 12.78
C GLU A 57 12.03 -1.52 12.46
N PRO A 58 13.04 -1.97 11.69
CA PRO A 58 13.30 -3.40 11.50
C PRO A 58 13.69 -4.04 12.83
N ASP A 59 13.18 -5.23 13.08
CA ASP A 59 13.50 -6.00 14.28
C ASP A 59 13.61 -7.50 13.96
N SER A 60 14.31 -8.23 14.82
CA SER A 60 14.57 -9.67 14.68
C SER A 60 15.19 -10.07 13.32
N PRO A 61 16.48 -9.77 13.09
CA PRO A 61 17.41 -9.08 13.98
C PRO A 61 17.22 -7.55 13.91
N ARG A 62 17.58 -6.82 14.97
CA ARG A 62 17.61 -5.35 14.91
C ARG A 62 18.96 -4.89 14.34
N PRO A 63 18.99 -4.07 13.27
CA PRO A 63 20.24 -3.54 12.76
C PRO A 63 20.76 -2.37 13.61
N ASP A 64 22.07 -2.13 13.60
CA ASP A 64 22.69 -0.96 14.26
C ASP A 64 22.30 0.36 13.56
N SER A 65 22.06 0.31 12.25
CA SER A 65 21.59 1.43 11.44
C SER A 65 20.86 0.91 10.20
N ALA A 66 19.97 1.73 9.63
CA ALA A 66 19.21 1.39 8.43
C ALA A 66 18.89 2.66 7.63
N PRO A 67 18.71 2.56 6.29
CA PRO A 67 18.19 3.66 5.48
C PRO A 67 16.82 4.13 5.98
N VAL A 68 16.53 5.42 5.80
CA VAL A 68 15.28 6.04 6.26
C VAL A 68 14.38 6.38 5.08
N VAL A 69 13.10 6.01 5.19
CA VAL A 69 12.03 6.36 4.26
C VAL A 69 11.00 7.23 4.98
N VAL A 70 10.71 8.41 4.43
CA VAL A 70 9.60 9.24 4.90
C VAL A 70 8.36 8.93 4.07
N PHE A 71 7.43 8.18 4.65
CA PHE A 71 6.23 7.70 3.98
C PHE A 71 5.09 8.70 4.19
N HIS A 72 4.84 9.56 3.19
CA HIS A 72 3.72 10.51 3.24
C HIS A 72 2.40 9.81 2.93
N HIS A 73 1.38 10.10 3.72
CA HIS A 73 0.06 9.51 3.56
C HIS A 73 -0.80 10.28 2.55
N GLY A 74 -1.86 9.65 2.02
CA GLY A 74 -2.87 10.39 1.25
C GLY A 74 -3.77 11.26 2.16
N TYR A 75 -4.55 12.15 1.57
CA TYR A 75 -5.55 12.93 2.33
C TYR A 75 -6.50 12.00 3.11
N GLY A 76 -6.66 12.25 4.40
CA GLY A 76 -7.52 11.46 5.31
C GLY A 76 -6.91 10.13 5.77
N ALA A 77 -5.79 9.69 5.19
CA ALA A 77 -5.08 8.49 5.60
C ALA A 77 -4.19 8.74 6.83
N ILE A 78 -4.72 9.35 7.88
CA ILE A 78 -3.94 9.68 9.08
C ILE A 78 -3.45 8.41 9.80
N ASN A 79 -4.27 7.35 9.83
CA ASN A 79 -3.91 6.09 10.48
C ASN A 79 -2.97 5.26 9.57
N PRO A 80 -1.73 4.96 10.00
CA PRO A 80 -0.75 4.24 9.16
C PRO A 80 -1.18 2.82 8.79
N MET A 81 -2.11 2.22 9.54
CA MET A 81 -2.54 0.84 9.32
C MET A 81 -3.18 0.61 7.94
N ILE A 82 -3.71 1.65 7.30
CA ILE A 82 -4.21 1.55 5.91
C ILE A 82 -3.11 1.15 4.92
N TYR A 83 -1.85 1.49 5.22
CA TYR A 83 -0.67 1.10 4.45
C TYR A 83 0.12 -0.05 5.09
N GLY A 84 -0.46 -0.77 6.07
CA GLY A 84 0.28 -1.70 6.92
C GLY A 84 1.08 -2.77 6.17
N ARG A 85 0.61 -3.23 5.00
CA ARG A 85 1.37 -4.17 4.15
C ARG A 85 2.61 -3.51 3.52
N TRP A 86 2.50 -2.27 3.06
CA TRP A 86 3.63 -1.53 2.49
C TRP A 86 4.64 -1.20 3.57
N LEU A 87 4.18 -0.71 4.73
CA LEU A 87 5.05 -0.41 5.87
C LEU A 87 5.82 -1.67 6.31
N ARG A 88 5.11 -2.79 6.48
CA ARG A 88 5.74 -4.07 6.82
C ARG A 88 6.78 -4.48 5.78
N HIS A 89 6.42 -4.45 4.49
CA HIS A 89 7.31 -4.85 3.41
C HIS A 89 8.60 -4.03 3.41
N ILE A 90 8.48 -2.70 3.43
CA ILE A 90 9.63 -1.78 3.41
C ILE A 90 10.52 -1.99 4.65
N VAL A 91 9.92 -2.15 5.82
CA VAL A 91 10.66 -2.33 7.08
C VAL A 91 11.33 -3.69 7.16
N GLN A 92 10.65 -4.76 6.75
CA GLN A 92 11.22 -6.11 6.76
C GLN A 92 12.34 -6.30 5.74
N GLN A 93 12.45 -5.43 4.73
CA GLN A 93 13.61 -5.32 3.85
C GLN A 93 14.77 -4.48 4.44
N GLY A 94 14.66 -4.02 5.69
CA GLY A 94 15.76 -3.38 6.43
C GLY A 94 15.77 -1.86 6.38
N ASN A 95 14.61 -1.23 6.17
CA ASN A 95 14.47 0.23 6.20
C ASN A 95 13.76 0.71 7.47
N ILE A 96 14.14 1.87 7.98
CA ILE A 96 13.35 2.60 8.96
C ILE A 96 12.31 3.42 8.22
N VAL A 97 11.05 3.38 8.66
CA VAL A 97 9.97 4.20 8.08
C VAL A 97 9.46 5.21 9.09
N ILE A 98 9.48 6.48 8.69
CA ILE A 98 8.81 7.57 9.41
C ILE A 98 7.50 7.85 8.69
N TYR A 99 6.40 7.77 9.42
CA TYR A 99 5.07 8.12 8.93
C TYR A 99 4.61 9.40 9.66
N PRO A 100 4.79 10.59 9.06
CA PRO A 100 4.42 11.83 9.71
C PRO A 100 2.89 11.98 9.79
N ARG A 101 2.40 12.49 10.91
CA ARG A 101 1.15 13.26 10.91
C ARG A 101 1.49 14.66 10.43
N TYR A 102 0.69 15.16 9.50
CA TYR A 102 0.74 16.56 9.06
C TYR A 102 -0.67 17.11 8.79
N GLN A 103 -1.70 16.25 8.83
CA GLN A 103 -3.09 16.63 8.64
C GLN A 103 -3.75 16.85 10.00
N LYS A 104 -4.32 18.05 10.21
CA LYS A 104 -4.97 18.48 11.46
C LYS A 104 -6.03 17.49 11.93
N ASN A 105 -6.90 17.09 11.02
CA ASN A 105 -7.96 16.11 11.24
C ASN A 105 -8.49 15.61 9.89
N LEU A 106 -9.42 14.66 9.89
CA LEU A 106 -10.00 14.08 8.67
C LEU A 106 -10.60 15.10 7.66
N PHE A 107 -10.95 16.31 8.10
CA PHE A 107 -11.68 17.29 7.31
C PHE A 107 -10.91 18.58 6.99
N SER A 108 -9.72 18.77 7.57
CA SER A 108 -8.90 19.98 7.40
C SER A 108 -7.48 19.61 6.95
N PRO A 109 -6.92 20.27 5.93
CA PRO A 109 -7.48 21.43 5.20
C PRO A 109 -8.61 21.04 4.23
N ASN A 110 -9.55 21.96 3.99
CA ASN A 110 -10.55 21.78 2.93
C ASN A 110 -9.86 21.94 1.56
N SER A 111 -10.33 21.26 0.52
CA SER A 111 -9.80 21.43 -0.84
C SER A 111 -9.88 22.88 -1.35
N LYS A 112 -10.84 23.68 -0.86
CA LYS A 112 -10.95 25.12 -1.13
C LYS A 112 -9.83 25.95 -0.52
N GLU A 113 -9.14 25.42 0.48
CA GLU A 113 -8.02 26.05 1.19
C GLU A 113 -6.66 25.56 0.67
N PHE A 114 -6.64 24.65 -0.32
CA PHE A 114 -5.39 24.21 -0.92
C PHE A 114 -4.75 25.37 -1.70
N PRO A 115 -3.41 25.46 -1.72
CA PRO A 115 -2.72 26.48 -2.49
C PRO A 115 -3.17 26.43 -3.96
N HIS A 116 -3.43 27.59 -4.57
CA HIS A 116 -3.84 27.68 -5.98
C HIS A 116 -2.86 27.03 -6.96
N THR A 117 -1.62 26.78 -6.53
CA THR A 117 -0.57 26.11 -7.30
C THR A 117 -0.64 24.58 -7.23
N ALA A 118 -1.56 23.98 -6.47
CA ALA A 118 -1.66 22.52 -6.31
C ALA A 118 -2.40 21.80 -7.45
N SER A 119 -3.02 22.54 -8.38
CA SER A 119 -3.89 21.99 -9.43
C SER A 119 -3.58 22.48 -10.85
N THR A 120 -2.34 22.92 -11.11
CA THR A 120 -1.89 23.30 -12.47
C THR A 120 -1.30 22.11 -13.21
#